data_AF-A0A673YGF3-F1
#
_entry.id   AF-A0A673YGF3-F1
#
_cell.length_a   1.000
_cell.length_b   1.000
_cell.length_c   1.000
_cell.angle_alpha   90.00
_cell.angle_beta   90.00
_cell.angle_gamma   90.00
#
_symmetry.space_group_name_H-M   'P 1'
#
loop_
_entity.id
_entity.type
_entity.pdbx_description
1 polymer ?
#
loop_
_entity_poly.entity_id
_entity_poly.type
_entity_poly.pdbx_seq_one_letter_code
_entity_poly.pdbx_strand_id
1 'polypeptide(L)'
;LQGVVVKNMSFKLGQTLTITGIPNSEATHFVINVGNSEDDLALHMNPRRVLPGTSGGNNLQSLHPKYLSTSLDRNEQFLVALPDGLVIHFPNRQRDENYK
;
A
#
# COMPACT_ATOMS: atom_id res chain seq x y z
N LEU A 1 4.31 -16.35 3.64
CA LEU A 1 3.43 -15.46 2.84
C LEU A 1 3.26 -16.03 1.44
N GLN A 2 2.03 -16.21 0.93
CA GLN A 2 1.80 -16.39 -0.51
C GLN A 2 1.56 -15.01 -1.13
N GLY A 3 2.45 -14.57 -2.02
CA GLY A 3 2.42 -13.25 -2.63
C GLY A 3 3.74 -12.89 -3.28
N VAL A 4 3.80 -11.72 -3.91
CA VAL A 4 5.06 -11.16 -4.43
C VAL A 4 5.84 -10.55 -3.27
N VAL A 5 7.09 -10.95 -3.12
CA VAL A 5 8.00 -10.40 -2.12
C VAL A 5 9.23 -9.84 -2.82
N VAL A 6 9.52 -8.57 -2.54
CA VAL A 6 10.72 -7.88 -3.01
C VAL A 6 11.57 -7.61 -1.77
N LYS A 7 12.83 -8.04 -1.78
CA LYS A 7 13.79 -7.84 -0.70
C LYS A 7 15.06 -7.20 -1.24
N ASN A 8 15.79 -6.50 -0.38
CA ASN A 8 17.02 -5.78 -0.71
C ASN A 8 16.82 -4.68 -1.76
N MET A 9 15.62 -4.11 -1.84
CA MET A 9 15.31 -2.97 -2.71
C MET A 9 15.24 -1.72 -1.85
N SER A 10 16.24 -0.83 -1.97
CA SER A 10 16.22 0.43 -1.22
C SER A 10 15.07 1.33 -1.69
N PHE A 11 14.13 1.61 -0.79
CA PHE A 11 13.05 2.57 -0.96
C PHE A 11 13.26 3.73 0.03
N LYS A 12 13.67 4.88 -0.51
CA LYS A 12 14.17 6.03 0.23
C LYS A 12 13.25 7.25 0.16
N LEU A 13 13.50 8.21 1.05
CA LEU A 13 12.92 9.55 1.02
C LEU A 13 12.88 10.14 -0.40
N GLY A 14 11.72 10.65 -0.81
CA GLY A 14 11.49 11.27 -2.11
C GLY A 14 11.34 10.29 -3.28
N GLN A 15 11.55 8.98 -3.06
CA GLN A 15 11.26 7.96 -4.06
C GLN A 15 9.78 7.59 -4.04
N THR A 16 9.30 7.10 -5.19
CA THR A 16 7.96 6.54 -5.33
C THR A 16 8.07 5.07 -5.70
N LEU A 17 7.39 4.22 -4.94
CA LEU A 17 7.15 2.83 -5.27
C LEU A 17 5.74 2.71 -5.88
N THR A 18 5.68 2.36 -7.17
CA THR A 18 4.41 2.12 -7.87
C THR A 18 4.17 0.62 -7.98
N ILE A 19 3.01 0.19 -7.49
CA ILE A 19 2.54 -1.19 -7.50
C ILE A 19 1.32 -1.26 -8.40
N THR A 20 1.36 -2.17 -9.37
CA THR A 20 0.25 -2.43 -10.29
C THR A 20 -0.19 -3.86 -10.15
N GLY A 21 -1.49 -4.07 -9.97
CA GLY A 21 -2.05 -5.40 -9.89
C GLY A 21 -3.54 -5.43 -10.22
N ILE A 22 -4.03 -6.62 -10.49
CA ILE A 22 -5.46 -6.89 -10.65
C ILE A 22 -5.88 -7.70 -9.43
N PRO A 23 -6.72 -7.14 -8.53
CA PRO A 23 -7.26 -7.91 -7.42
C PRO A 23 -8.02 -9.12 -7.93
N ASN A 24 -7.88 -10.26 -7.24
CA ASN A 24 -8.73 -11.41 -7.51
C ASN A 24 -10.21 -11.03 -7.26
N SER A 25 -11.12 -11.37 -8.19
CA SER A 25 -12.54 -11.01 -8.11
C SER A 25 -13.22 -11.52 -6.83
N GLU A 26 -12.75 -12.66 -6.33
CA GLU A 26 -13.28 -13.32 -5.13
C GLU A 26 -12.60 -12.88 -3.84
N ALA A 27 -11.51 -12.09 -3.93
CA ALA A 27 -10.81 -11.63 -2.75
C ALA A 27 -11.68 -10.66 -1.92
N THR A 28 -11.72 -10.91 -0.61
CA THR A 28 -12.33 -9.98 0.35
C THR A 28 -11.39 -8.86 0.77
N HIS A 29 -10.08 -9.03 0.56
CA HIS A 29 -9.05 -8.03 0.83
C HIS A 29 -7.73 -8.44 0.15
N PHE A 30 -6.80 -7.50 0.08
CA PHE A 30 -5.38 -7.77 -0.17
C PHE A 30 -4.53 -6.93 0.78
N VAL A 31 -3.24 -7.25 0.86
CA VAL A 31 -2.30 -6.55 1.75
C VAL A 31 -1.10 -6.05 0.95
N ILE A 32 -0.68 -4.82 1.23
CA ILE A 32 0.60 -4.27 0.81
C ILE A 32 1.36 -3.86 2.06
N ASN A 33 2.56 -4.43 2.20
CA ASN A 33 3.44 -4.21 3.33
C ASN A 33 4.71 -3.50 2.86
N VAL A 34 5.18 -2.51 3.61
CA VAL A 34 6.51 -1.90 3.48
C VAL A 34 7.15 -1.90 4.86
N GLY A 35 8.40 -2.32 4.94
CA GLY A 35 9.12 -2.48 6.20
C GLY A 35 10.56 -2.94 5.96
N ASN A 36 11.28 -3.21 7.05
CA ASN A 36 12.65 -3.76 6.99
C ASN A 36 12.68 -5.29 7.12
N SER A 37 11.59 -5.90 7.58
CA SER A 37 11.43 -7.35 7.66
C SER A 37 9.96 -7.74 7.71
N GLU A 38 9.66 -9.03 7.71
CA GLU A 38 8.28 -9.54 7.81
C GLU A 38 7.64 -9.24 9.18
N ASP A 39 8.45 -9.04 10.22
CA ASP A 39 8.02 -8.74 11.58
C ASP A 39 8.15 -7.24 11.92
N ASP A 40 8.71 -6.44 11.01
CA ASP A 40 8.98 -5.02 11.20
C ASP A 40 8.41 -4.19 10.04
N LEU A 41 7.11 -3.91 10.15
CA LEU A 41 6.32 -3.22 9.12
C LEU A 41 6.10 -1.75 9.48
N ALA A 42 6.58 -0.85 8.62
CA ALA A 42 6.34 0.58 8.72
C ALA A 42 4.99 0.99 8.13
N LEU A 43 4.53 0.26 7.11
CA LEU A 43 3.23 0.43 6.48
C LEU A 43 2.60 -0.95 6.26
N HIS A 44 1.39 -1.13 6.80
CA HIS A 44 0.51 -2.26 6.53
C HIS A 44 -0.80 -1.73 5.96
N MET A 45 -0.92 -1.77 4.64
CA MET A 45 -2.13 -1.36 3.95
C MET A 45 -2.99 -2.59 3.67
N ASN A 46 -4.23 -2.59 4.16
CA ASN A 46 -5.16 -3.72 4.01
C ASN A 46 -6.49 -3.25 3.39
N PRO A 47 -6.51 -2.93 2.07
CA PRO A 47 -7.76 -2.60 1.39
C PRO A 47 -8.74 -3.77 1.47
N ARG A 48 -9.92 -3.51 2.01
CA ARG A 48 -11.00 -4.49 2.15
C ARG A 48 -12.09 -4.21 1.11
N ARG A 49 -12.63 -5.28 0.55
CA ARG A 49 -13.83 -5.24 -0.28
C ARG A 49 -14.99 -4.81 0.58
N VAL A 50 -15.67 -3.76 0.15
CA VAL A 50 -16.93 -3.32 0.76
C VAL A 50 -18.10 -3.82 -0.06
N LEU A 51 -19.07 -4.42 0.63
CA LEU A 51 -20.30 -4.89 0.03
C LEU A 51 -21.30 -3.72 -0.06
N PRO A 52 -22.20 -3.70 -1.07
CA PRO A 52 -23.27 -2.72 -1.15
C PRO A 52 -24.06 -2.65 0.17
N GLY A 53 -24.26 -1.44 0.71
CA GLY A 53 -24.96 -1.21 1.98
C GLY A 53 -24.08 -1.21 3.23
N THR A 54 -22.76 -1.44 3.10
CA THR A 54 -21.80 -1.21 4.20
C THR A 54 -21.02 0.09 3.99
N SER A 55 -20.96 0.94 5.02
CA SER A 55 -20.19 2.19 4.98
C SER A 55 -18.71 1.94 5.31
N GLY A 56 -17.79 2.54 4.55
CA GLY A 56 -16.39 2.75 4.98
C GLY A 56 -15.29 1.96 4.26
N GLY A 57 -15.39 1.71 2.95
CA GLY A 57 -14.24 1.13 2.24
C GLY A 57 -14.39 1.02 0.72
N ASN A 58 -13.46 0.28 0.11
CA ASN A 58 -13.06 0.49 -1.27
C ASN A 58 -13.75 -0.54 -2.18
N ASN A 59 -14.24 -0.14 -3.36
CA ASN A 59 -14.78 -1.10 -4.32
C ASN A 59 -13.65 -1.90 -5.00
N LEU A 60 -13.35 -3.06 -4.43
CA LEU A 60 -12.33 -4.00 -4.92
C LEU A 60 -12.76 -4.76 -6.18
N GLN A 61 -14.05 -4.72 -6.56
CA GLN A 61 -14.63 -5.57 -7.60
C GLN A 61 -14.30 -5.13 -9.04
N SER A 62 -13.67 -3.97 -9.25
CA SER A 62 -13.28 -3.58 -10.61
C SER A 62 -12.14 -4.47 -11.10
N LEU A 63 -12.36 -5.25 -12.17
CA LEU A 63 -11.32 -6.02 -12.90
C LEU A 63 -10.27 -5.12 -13.60
N HIS A 64 -10.30 -3.81 -13.35
CA HIS A 64 -9.31 -2.87 -13.86
C HIS A 64 -8.02 -2.95 -13.03
N PRO A 65 -6.84 -2.78 -13.67
CA PRO A 65 -5.58 -2.60 -12.97
C PRO A 65 -5.73 -1.49 -11.94
N LYS A 66 -5.45 -1.82 -10.67
CA LYS A 66 -5.35 -0.80 -9.63
C LYS A 66 -3.89 -0.41 -9.52
N TYR A 67 -3.65 0.90 -9.64
CA TYR A 67 -2.36 1.52 -9.41
C TYR A 67 -2.36 2.04 -7.98
N LEU A 68 -1.39 1.58 -7.20
CA LEU A 68 -1.09 2.18 -5.90
C LEU A 68 0.32 2.73 -5.98
N SER A 69 0.50 4.01 -5.69
CA SER A 69 1.83 4.57 -5.50
C SER A 69 2.02 4.95 -4.05
N THR A 70 3.15 4.58 -3.47
CA THR A 70 3.55 5.02 -2.13
C THR A 70 4.88 5.75 -2.23
N SER A 71 4.99 6.91 -1.57
CA SER A 71 6.23 7.68 -1.47
C SER A 71 6.49 8.06 -0.03
N LEU A 72 7.76 8.14 0.37
CA LEU A 72 8.16 8.67 1.67
C LEU A 72 8.48 10.16 1.55
N ASP A 73 7.75 11.02 2.25
CA ASP A 73 7.94 12.47 2.22
C ASP A 73 8.88 12.97 3.33
N ARG A 74 9.23 14.26 3.27
CA ARG A 74 10.11 14.93 4.25
C ARG A 74 9.48 15.12 5.63
N ASN A 75 8.18 14.89 5.77
CA ASN A 75 7.46 15.03 7.03
C ASN A 75 7.35 13.70 7.78
N GLU A 76 8.18 12.72 7.43
CA GLU A 76 8.10 11.35 7.97
C GLU A 76 6.71 10.74 7.71
N GLN A 77 6.17 10.87 6.50
CA GLN A 77 4.90 10.26 6.12
C GLN A 77 5.02 9.41 4.85
N PHE A 78 4.31 8.29 4.85
CA PHE A 78 3.95 7.61 3.62
C PHE A 78 2.77 8.36 2.99
N LEU A 79 2.94 8.79 1.74
CA LEU A 79 1.88 9.31 0.89
C LEU A 79 1.43 8.19 -0.03
N VAL A 80 0.19 7.73 0.14
CA VAL A 80 -0.38 6.61 -0.61
C VAL A 80 -1.43 7.13 -1.57
N ALA A 81 -1.07 7.20 -2.86
CA ALA A 81 -1.95 7.63 -3.94
C ALA A 81 -2.79 6.47 -4.48
N LEU A 82 -4.11 6.62 -4.43
CA LEU A 82 -5.11 5.66 -4.90
C LEU A 82 -5.48 5.90 -6.38
N PRO A 83 -6.10 4.92 -7.07
CA PRO A 83 -6.50 5.06 -8.47
C PRO A 83 -7.49 6.20 -8.77
N ASP A 84 -8.26 6.63 -7.79
CA ASP A 84 -9.23 7.75 -7.90
C ASP A 84 -8.59 9.12 -7.69
N GLY A 85 -7.27 9.18 -7.49
CA GLY A 85 -6.52 10.40 -7.24
C GLY A 85 -6.51 10.83 -5.76
N LEU A 86 -7.21 10.12 -4.87
CA LEU A 86 -7.13 10.38 -3.44
C LEU A 86 -5.74 10.02 -2.91
N VAL A 87 -5.23 10.82 -1.99
CA VAL A 87 -3.97 10.56 -1.29
C VAL A 87 -4.25 10.33 0.20
N ILE A 88 -3.79 9.20 0.72
CA ILE A 88 -3.81 8.89 2.15
C ILE A 88 -2.44 9.26 2.72
N HIS A 89 -2.44 10.07 3.78
CA HIS A 89 -1.24 10.35 4.57
C HIS A 89 -1.18 9.39 5.75
N PHE A 90 -0.10 8.62 5.85
CA PHE A 90 0.13 7.68 6.95
C PHE A 90 1.47 7.96 7.63
N PRO A 91 1.53 8.07 8.96
CA PRO A 91 2.78 8.42 9.65
C PRO A 91 3.82 7.30 9.52
N ASN A 92 5.04 7.67 9.15
CA ASN A 92 6.20 6.80 9.32
C ASN A 92 6.63 6.82 10.80
N ARG A 93 6.06 5.92 11.59
CA ARG A 93 6.35 5.82 13.03
C ARG A 93 7.76 5.32 13.35
N GLN A 94 8.38 4.62 12.41
CA GLN A 94 9.73 4.09 12.58
C GLN A 94 10.80 5.15 12.32
N ARG A 95 10.45 6.22 11.58
CA ARG A 95 11.33 7.32 11.19
C ARG A 95 12.54 6.89 10.36
N ASP A 96 12.46 5.72 9.73
CA ASP A 96 13.49 5.28 8.80
C ASP A 96 13.35 6.04 7.48
N GLU A 97 14.50 6.42 6.93
CA GLU A 97 14.58 7.09 5.63
C GLU A 97 14.82 6.10 4.47
N ASN A 98 14.92 4.80 4.77
CA ASN A 98 15.23 3.74 3.82
C ASN A 98 14.67 2.38 4.26
N TYR A 99 13.73 1.83 3.49
CA TYR A 99 13.18 0.48 3.64
C TYR A 99 13.77 -0.48 2.60
N LYS A 100 13.82 -1.79 2.89
CA LYS A 100 14.56 -2.76 2.07
C LYS A 100 13.99 -4.18 2.07
#